data_AF-A0A645E1W9-F1
#
_entry.id   AF-A0A645E1W9-F1
#
_cell.length_a   1.000
_cell.length_b   1.000
_cell.length_c   1.000
_cell.angle_alpha   90.00
_cell.angle_beta   90.00
_cell.angle_gamma   90.00
#
_symmetry.space_group_name_H-M   'P 1'
#
loop_
_entity.id
_entity.type
_entity.pdbx_description
1 polymer ?
#
loop_
_entity_poly.entity_id
_entity_poly.type
_entity_poly.pdbx_seq_one_letter_code
_entity_poly.pdbx_strand_id
1 'polypeptide(L)' 'MNSGVLLAIENSPVLADLQSLATAGVEIVACGTCLDFYKVKDLLRVGRISNMYDIYEILAAHRVITL' A
#
# COMPACT_ATOMS: atom_id res chain seq x y z
N MET A 1 -8.42 2.57 8.32
CA MET A 1 -7.90 1.38 7.62
C MET A 1 -7.64 1.66 6.13
N ASN A 2 -8.66 1.87 5.29
CA ASN A 2 -8.49 1.91 3.83
C ASN A 2 -7.78 3.16 3.26
N SER A 3 -7.77 4.26 4.01
CA SER A 3 -7.05 5.49 3.66
C SER A 3 -5.53 5.34 3.67
N GLY A 4 -4.97 4.22 4.16
CA GLY A 4 -3.53 3.96 4.16
C GLY A 4 -2.90 4.00 2.77
N VAL A 5 -3.68 3.76 1.70
CA VAL A 5 -3.19 3.90 0.31
C VAL A 5 -2.71 5.31 -0.02
N LEU A 6 -3.20 6.34 0.69
CA LEU A 6 -2.78 7.74 0.51
C LEU A 6 -1.35 8.01 1.02
N LEU A 7 -0.76 7.10 1.79
CA LEU A 7 0.61 7.24 2.24
C LEU A 7 1.62 6.89 1.13
N ALA A 8 1.21 6.04 0.18
CA ALA A 8 2.06 5.50 -0.88
C ALA A 8 1.96 6.27 -2.22
N ILE A 9 1.21 7.38 -2.24
CA ILE A 9 1.03 8.22 -3.43
C ILE A 9 1.96 9.45 -3.43
N GLU A 10 2.04 10.10 -4.58
CA GLU A 10 2.72 11.38 -4.76
C GLU A 10 2.28 12.42 -3.72
N ASN A 11 3.21 13.28 -3.30
CA ASN A 11 3.03 14.33 -2.28
C ASN A 11 2.71 13.83 -0.85
N SER A 12 2.77 12.53 -0.58
CA SER A 12 2.73 12.02 0.79
C SER A 12 3.99 12.44 1.57
N PRO A 13 3.85 12.97 2.80
CA PRO A 13 5.00 13.41 3.61
C PRO A 13 5.92 12.26 4.04
N VAL A 14 5.46 11.01 3.94
CA VAL A 14 6.20 9.80 4.32
C VAL A 14 6.61 8.94 3.12
N LEU A 15 6.46 9.45 1.89
CA LEU A 15 6.72 8.68 0.68
C LEU A 15 8.19 8.20 0.61
N ALA A 16 9.12 9.07 0.99
CA ALA A 16 10.56 8.74 1.00
C ALA A 16 10.90 7.61 2.00
N ASP A 17 10.24 7.60 3.15
CA ASP A 17 10.41 6.53 4.16
C ASP A 17 9.89 5.20 3.62
N LEU A 18 8.69 5.21 3.00
CA LEU A 18 8.13 4.02 2.36
C LEU A 18 9.00 3.50 1.20
N GLN A 19 9.57 4.41 0.39
CA GLN A 19 10.52 4.03 -0.66
C GLN A 19 11.79 3.40 -0.09
N SER A 20 12.31 3.95 1.02
CA SER A 20 13.48 3.39 1.71
C SER A 20 13.20 1.98 2.24
N LEU A 21 12.01 1.74 2.80
CA LEU A 21 11.57 0.39 3.20
C LEU A 21 11.47 -0.55 1.99
N ALA A 22 10.90 -0.10 0.88
CA ALA A 22 10.81 -0.90 -0.35
C ALA A 22 12.20 -1.25 -0.90
N THR A 23 13.15 -0.30 -0.89
CA THR A 23 14.56 -0.55 -1.26
C THR A 23 15.24 -1.53 -0.32
N ALA A 24 14.88 -1.54 0.97
CA ALA A 24 15.36 -2.51 1.94
C ALA A 24 14.70 -3.91 1.81
N GLY A 25 13.81 -4.12 0.83
CA GLY A 25 13.16 -5.40 0.56
C GLY A 25 11.81 -5.61 1.23
N VAL A 26 11.24 -4.57 1.86
CA VAL A 26 9.88 -4.64 2.40
C VAL A 26 8.87 -4.58 1.26
N GLU A 27 8.02 -5.60 1.15
CA GLU A 27 6.93 -5.59 0.18
C GLU A 27 5.82 -4.62 0.63
N ILE A 28 5.51 -3.64 -0.23
CA ILE A 28 4.39 -2.71 -0.02
C ILE A 28 3.30 -3.05 -1.03
N VAL A 29 2.10 -3.33 -0.50
CA VAL A 29 0.95 -3.76 -1.29
C VAL A 29 -0.21 -2.79 -1.07
N ALA A 30 -0.71 -2.21 -2.15
CA ALA A 30 -1.81 -1.25 -2.12
C ALA A 30 -3.09 -1.86 -2.71
N CYS A 31 -4.21 -1.73 -1.99
CA CYS A 31 -5.52 -2.20 -2.48
C CYS A 31 -5.98 -1.37 -3.69
N GLY A 32 -6.09 -2.01 -4.86
CA GLY A 32 -6.49 -1.34 -6.11
C GLY A 32 -7.86 -0.69 -6.03
N THR A 33 -8.85 -1.37 -5.43
CA THR A 33 -10.20 -0.82 -5.25
C THR A 33 -10.21 0.44 -4.37
N CYS A 34 -9.34 0.51 -3.36
CA CYS A 34 -9.21 1.71 -2.54
C CYS A 34 -8.57 2.87 -3.33
N LEU A 35 -7.51 2.59 -4.11
CA LEU A 35 -6.91 3.59 -4.99
C LEU A 35 -7.90 4.14 -6.03
N ASP A 36 -8.72 3.26 -6.62
CA ASP A 36 -9.79 3.63 -7.54
C ASP A 36 -10.87 4.47 -6.84
N PHE A 37 -11.30 4.09 -5.64
CA PHE A 37 -12.27 4.83 -4.83
C PHE A 37 -11.80 6.26 -4.53
N TYR A 38 -10.53 6.44 -4.16
CA TYR A 38 -9.95 7.75 -3.91
C TYR A 38 -9.53 8.50 -5.19
N LYS A 39 -9.60 7.86 -6.37
CA LYS A 39 -9.17 8.42 -7.67
C LYS A 39 -7.70 8.82 -7.72
N VAL A 40 -6.84 8.03 -7.06
CA VAL A 40 -5.39 8.31 -6.92
C VAL A 40 -4.53 7.17 -7.46
N LYS A 41 -5.10 6.27 -8.26
CA LYS A 41 -4.38 5.10 -8.78
C LYS A 41 -3.14 5.46 -9.59
N ASP A 42 -3.23 6.49 -10.43
CA ASP A 42 -2.11 6.98 -11.24
C ASP A 42 -1.07 7.78 -10.42
N LEU A 43 -1.39 8.09 -9.17
CA LEU A 43 -0.51 8.79 -8.24
C LEU A 43 0.30 7.83 -7.37
N LEU A 44 0.13 6.51 -7.48
CA LEU A 44 0.94 5.55 -6.72
C LEU A 44 2.43 5.72 -7.09
N ARG A 45 3.30 5.83 -6.08
CA ARG A 45 4.75 6.05 -6.27
C ARG A 45 5.61 5.02 -5.54
N VAL A 46 5.02 4.14 -4.73
CA VAL A 46 5.73 3.04 -4.08
C VAL A 46 4.79 1.86 -3.84
N GLY A 47 5.33 0.64 -3.98
CA GLY A 47 4.57 -0.61 -3.84
C GLY A 47 3.85 -1.04 -5.12
N ARG A 48 3.15 -2.18 -5.04
CA ARG A 48 2.37 -2.73 -6.14
C ARG A 48 0.87 -2.65 -5.88
N ILE A 49 0.10 -2.47 -6.94
CA ILE A 49 -1.36 -2.60 -6.90
C ILE A 49 -1.70 -4.09 -6.74
N SER A 50 -2.65 -4.37 -5.85
CA SER A 50 -3.12 -5.73 -5.58
C SER A 50 -4.65 -5.78 -5.51
N ASN A 51 -5.16 -6.98 -5.29
CA ASN A 51 -6.58 -7.30 -5.18
C ASN A 51 -6.88 -7.84 -3.76
N MET A 52 -8.18 -8.06 -3.49
CA MET A 52 -8.62 -8.51 -2.16
C MET A 52 -8.18 -9.94 -1.82
N TYR A 53 -8.06 -10.85 -2.79
CA TYR A 53 -7.64 -12.23 -2.56
C TYR A 53 -6.19 -12.30 -2.10
N ASP A 54 -5.27 -11.67 -2.83
CA ASP A 54 -3.85 -11.57 -2.45
C ASP A 54 -3.68 -10.98 -1.03
N ILE A 55 -4.39 -9.88 -0.74
CA ILE A 55 -4.31 -9.22 0.57
C ILE A 55 -4.84 -10.15 1.66
N TYR A 56 -5.95 -10.85 1.42
CA TYR A 56 -6.51 -11.79 2.37
C TYR A 56 -5.55 -12.94 2.68
N GLU A 57 -4.91 -13.52 1.65
CA GLU A 57 -3.91 -14.57 1.84
C GLU A 57 -2.73 -14.11 2.69
N ILE A 58 -2.21 -12.90 2.41
CA ILE A 58 -1.11 -12.31 3.21
C ILE A 58 -1.55 -12.14 4.68
N LEU A 59 -2.74 -11.59 4.91
CA LEU A 59 -3.27 -11.36 6.25
C LEU A 59 -3.54 -12.67 7.01
N ALA A 60 -4.00 -13.72 6.32
CA ALA A 60 -4.27 -15.02 6.93
C ALA A 60 -2.98 -15.80 7.25
N ALA A 61 -1.92 -15.61 6.46
CA ALA A 61 -0.67 -16.35 6.62
C ALA A 61 0.29 -15.73 7.65
N HIS A 62 0.10 -14.48 8.05
CA HIS A 62 1.06 -13.73 8.87
C HIS A 62 0.41 -13.14 10.12
N ARG A 63 1.25 -12.77 11.09
CA ARG A 63 0.79 -11.97 12.24
C ARG A 63 0.43 -10.56 11.76
N VAL A 64 -0.82 -10.19 11.98
CA VAL A 64 -1.36 -8.88 11.58
C VAL A 64 -1.32 -7.90 12.76
N ILE A 65 -0.85 -6.68 12.50
CA ILE A 65 -0.96 -5.54 13.41
C ILE A 65 -1.75 -4.46 12.69
N THR A 66 -2.83 -4.00 13.31
CA THR A 66 -3.69 -2.92 12.78
C THR A 66 -3.49 -1.66 13.62
N LEU A 67 -3.32 -0.53 12.94
CA LEU A 67 -3.13 0.81 13.54
C LEU A 67 -4.41 1.64 13.47
#